data_AF-A0A6G8F2Z5-F1
#
_entry.id   AF-A0A6G8F2Z5-F1
#
_cell.length_a   1.000
_cell.length_b   1.000
_cell.length_c   1.000
_cell.angle_alpha   90.00
_cell.angle_beta   90.00
_cell.angle_gamma   90.00
#
_symmetry.space_group_name_H-M   'P 1'
#
loop_
_entity.id
_entity.type
_entity.pdbx_description
1 polymer ?
#
loop_
_entity_poly.entity_id
_entity_poly.type
_entity_poly.pdbx_seq_one_letter_code
_entity_poly.pdbx_strand_id
1 'polypeptide(L)'
;MLPDCFVIKCNHGSGYNIIVKDKKNIDPSQIQSQIKTWMNTNFAFHAGCELHYRDIKPQIIIEQYLDKINNSIYDYRFLCMDGQVEQIWLDVNSGTPEHKRKIYDKNWNELNITVKWPRLETEIAKPDNLDTMIKYAEKLSQGFCFVRVDFYNINNRIYFGELTFTSMSGIGEFSPSSEDLRLGQKLRLPGLAWHIDRKEYFILPKNFHHNL
;
A
#
# COMPACT_ATOMS: atom_id res chain seq x y z
N MET A 1 3.65 -5.04 -29.59
CA MET A 1 2.19 -5.02 -29.30
C MET A 1 1.96 -5.38 -27.83
N LEU A 2 0.97 -4.78 -27.16
CA LEU A 2 0.58 -5.14 -25.78
C LEU A 2 -0.23 -6.45 -25.74
N PRO A 3 -0.16 -7.24 -24.65
CA PRO A 3 -0.92 -8.49 -24.46
C PRO A 3 -2.44 -8.25 -24.38
N ASP A 4 -3.23 -9.32 -24.41
CA ASP A 4 -4.70 -9.25 -24.36
C ASP A 4 -5.25 -8.77 -23.01
N CYS A 5 -4.48 -8.91 -21.93
CA CYS A 5 -4.81 -8.37 -20.62
C CYS A 5 -3.57 -7.79 -19.92
N PHE A 6 -3.74 -6.66 -19.27
CA PHE A 6 -2.67 -5.91 -18.60
C PHE A 6 -3.28 -4.88 -17.64
N VAL A 7 -2.46 -4.32 -16.76
CA VAL A 7 -2.83 -3.18 -15.92
C VAL A 7 -1.99 -1.98 -16.34
N ILE A 8 -2.65 -0.84 -16.52
CA ILE A 8 -2.00 0.46 -16.72
C ILE A 8 -1.98 1.17 -15.37
N LYS A 9 -0.83 1.68 -14.96
CA LYS A 9 -0.68 2.48 -13.75
C LYS A 9 0.04 3.79 -14.02
N CYS A 10 -0.26 4.82 -13.24
CA CYS A 10 0.60 5.99 -13.11
C CYS A 10 1.38 5.92 -11.80
N ASN A 11 2.66 6.25 -11.81
CA ASN A 11 3.56 6.14 -10.65
C ASN A 11 3.40 7.29 -9.62
N HIS A 12 2.64 8.33 -9.94
CA HIS A 12 2.62 9.61 -9.21
C HIS A 12 1.27 9.89 -8.53
N GLY A 13 0.49 8.86 -8.19
CA GLY A 13 -0.75 9.03 -7.45
C GLY A 13 -1.39 7.74 -6.99
N SER A 14 -2.48 7.85 -6.22
CA SER A 14 -3.27 6.73 -5.74
C SER A 14 -4.54 6.54 -6.55
N GLY A 15 -4.95 5.29 -6.77
CA GLY A 15 -6.12 4.95 -7.59
C GLY A 15 -5.95 5.15 -9.10
N TYR A 16 -4.77 5.54 -9.57
CA TYR A 16 -4.48 5.74 -10.99
C TYR A 16 -4.15 4.43 -11.69
N ASN A 17 -5.11 3.50 -11.68
CA ASN A 17 -4.99 2.16 -12.23
C ASN A 17 -6.13 1.90 -13.24
N ILE A 18 -5.83 1.34 -14.40
CA ILE A 18 -6.81 0.83 -15.37
C ILE A 18 -6.54 -0.65 -15.58
N ILE A 19 -7.50 -1.49 -15.24
CA ILE A 19 -7.42 -2.94 -15.43
C ILE A 19 -8.03 -3.28 -16.78
N VAL A 20 -7.21 -3.75 -17.72
CA VAL A 20 -7.65 -4.25 -19.02
C VAL A 20 -7.70 -5.78 -18.97
N LYS A 21 -8.91 -6.34 -18.79
CA LYS A 21 -9.11 -7.80 -18.75
C LYS A 21 -9.23 -8.45 -20.13
N ASP A 22 -9.72 -7.67 -21.10
CA ASP A 22 -9.80 -8.02 -22.52
C ASP A 22 -9.61 -6.76 -23.36
N LYS A 23 -8.48 -6.71 -24.07
CA LYS A 23 -8.10 -5.60 -24.96
C LYS A 23 -9.10 -5.36 -26.10
N LYS A 24 -9.95 -6.33 -26.45
CA LYS A 24 -11.00 -6.15 -27.48
C LYS A 24 -12.20 -5.35 -26.96
N ASN A 25 -12.40 -5.30 -25.65
CA ASN A 25 -13.57 -4.70 -25.01
C ASN A 25 -13.24 -3.36 -24.31
N ILE A 26 -12.21 -2.66 -24.78
CA ILE A 26 -11.84 -1.34 -24.24
C ILE A 26 -12.24 -0.23 -25.20
N ASP A 27 -12.46 0.96 -24.66
CA ASP A 27 -12.47 2.21 -25.41
C ASP A 27 -11.08 2.89 -25.29
N PRO A 28 -10.23 2.83 -26.33
CA PRO A 28 -8.91 3.45 -26.28
C PRO A 28 -8.96 4.97 -26.07
N SER A 29 -10.00 5.64 -26.56
CA SER A 29 -10.14 7.10 -26.44
C SER A 29 -10.44 7.49 -25.00
N GLN A 30 -11.32 6.74 -24.34
CA GLN A 30 -11.61 6.92 -22.92
C GLN A 30 -10.36 6.69 -22.05
N ILE A 31 -9.63 5.60 -22.30
CA ILE A 31 -8.39 5.28 -21.58
C ILE A 31 -7.34 6.39 -21.77
N GLN A 32 -7.13 6.85 -23.01
CA GLN A 32 -6.19 7.93 -23.29
C GLN A 32 -6.58 9.24 -22.60
N SER A 33 -7.87 9.59 -22.62
CA SER A 33 -8.39 10.77 -21.93
C SER A 33 -8.18 10.70 -20.41
N GLN A 34 -8.44 9.53 -19.82
CA GLN A 34 -8.23 9.29 -18.39
C GLN A 34 -6.75 9.41 -18.01
N ILE A 35 -5.87 8.75 -18.76
CA ILE A 35 -4.42 8.82 -18.54
C ILE A 35 -3.92 10.25 -18.72
N LYS A 36 -4.39 10.97 -19.74
CA LYS A 36 -4.01 12.38 -19.95
C LYS A 36 -4.41 13.24 -18.75
N THR A 37 -5.59 13.02 -18.18
CA THR A 37 -6.02 13.73 -16.96
C THR A 37 -5.07 13.43 -15.81
N TRP A 38 -4.77 12.15 -15.54
CA TRP A 38 -3.86 11.74 -14.47
C TRP A 38 -2.45 12.29 -14.65
N MET A 39 -1.89 12.22 -15.86
CA MET A 39 -0.54 12.70 -16.18
C MET A 39 -0.39 14.22 -16.02
N ASN A 40 -1.49 14.98 -16.07
CA ASN A 40 -1.51 16.43 -15.85
C ASN A 40 -1.96 16.82 -14.42
N THR A 41 -2.25 15.85 -13.56
CA THR A 41 -2.68 16.10 -12.19
C THR A 41 -1.52 15.89 -11.22
N ASN A 42 -1.22 16.89 -10.39
CA ASN A 42 -0.33 16.69 -9.24
C ASN A 42 -1.13 16.11 -8.08
N PHE A 43 -1.04 14.79 -7.90
CA PHE A 43 -1.85 14.06 -6.92
C PHE A 43 -1.64 14.53 -5.47
N ALA A 44 -0.45 15.05 -5.15
CA ALA A 44 -0.13 15.54 -3.82
C ALA A 44 -1.15 16.55 -3.29
N PHE A 45 -1.80 17.33 -4.17
CA PHE A 45 -2.77 18.35 -3.79
C PHE A 45 -4.22 17.96 -4.09
N HIS A 46 -4.48 16.72 -4.50
CA HIS A 46 -5.80 16.29 -4.96
C HIS A 46 -6.62 15.54 -3.91
N ALA A 47 -6.00 14.65 -3.13
CA ALA A 47 -6.73 13.61 -2.37
C ALA A 47 -6.28 13.43 -0.90
N GLY A 48 -5.64 14.44 -0.30
CA GLY A 48 -5.26 14.37 1.13
C GLY A 48 -3.87 14.93 1.48
N CYS A 49 -3.31 15.83 0.67
CA CYS A 49 -1.99 16.44 0.93
C CYS A 49 -0.85 15.40 1.05
N GLU A 50 -0.87 14.37 0.21
CA GLU A 50 0.17 13.34 0.15
C GLU A 50 1.42 13.87 -0.58
N LEU A 51 2.18 14.73 0.11
CA LEU A 51 3.28 15.50 -0.47
C LEU A 51 4.41 14.66 -1.07
N HIS A 52 4.53 13.38 -0.69
CA HIS A 52 5.51 12.48 -1.28
C HIS A 52 5.29 12.23 -2.78
N TYR A 53 4.08 12.46 -3.31
CA TYR A 53 3.81 12.42 -4.76
C TYR A 53 4.27 13.67 -5.51
N ARG A 54 4.49 14.81 -4.82
CA ARG A 54 4.58 16.15 -5.43
C ARG A 54 5.63 16.24 -6.54
N ASP A 55 6.79 15.65 -6.29
CA ASP A 55 7.98 15.77 -7.12
C ASP A 55 8.26 14.52 -7.96
N ILE A 56 7.36 13.51 -7.90
CA ILE A 56 7.46 12.31 -8.73
C ILE A 56 7.20 12.71 -10.19
N LYS A 57 8.17 12.49 -11.06
CA LYS A 57 7.98 12.66 -12.50
C LYS A 57 6.91 11.68 -12.99
N PRO A 58 5.78 12.17 -13.55
CA PRO A 58 4.71 11.30 -14.03
C PRO A 58 5.20 10.33 -15.10
N GLN A 59 4.92 9.04 -14.92
CA GLN A 59 5.20 7.97 -15.85
C GLN A 59 4.06 6.96 -15.88
N ILE A 60 3.91 6.29 -17.03
CA ILE A 60 2.95 5.21 -17.23
C ILE A 60 3.69 3.89 -17.13
N ILE A 61 3.20 2.99 -16.29
CA ILE A 61 3.68 1.63 -16.11
C ILE A 61 2.63 0.69 -16.71
N ILE A 62 3.08 -0.30 -17.47
CA ILE A 62 2.23 -1.40 -17.96
C ILE A 62 2.75 -2.69 -17.33
N GLU A 63 1.89 -3.35 -16.57
CA GLU A 63 2.23 -4.62 -15.90
C GLU A 63 1.29 -5.75 -16.34
N GLN A 64 1.75 -6.98 -16.10
CA GLN A 64 0.96 -8.17 -16.36
C GLN A 64 -0.23 -8.25 -15.40
N TYR A 65 -1.42 -8.51 -15.93
CA TYR A 65 -2.61 -8.76 -15.12
C TYR A 65 -2.55 -10.17 -14.50
N LEU A 66 -2.63 -10.26 -13.17
CA LEU A 66 -2.39 -11.50 -12.42
C LEU A 66 -3.64 -12.34 -12.16
N ASP A 67 -4.84 -11.78 -12.30
CA ASP A 67 -6.13 -12.39 -11.90
C ASP A 67 -6.55 -13.58 -12.78
N LYS A 68 -5.96 -13.76 -13.98
CA LYS A 68 -6.15 -14.99 -14.77
C LYS A 68 -5.44 -16.21 -14.17
N ILE A 69 -4.64 -16.03 -13.12
CA ILE A 69 -3.85 -17.09 -12.50
C ILE A 69 -4.63 -17.79 -11.37
N ASN A 70 -5.68 -17.17 -10.78
CA ASN A 70 -6.54 -17.78 -9.75
C ASN A 70 -7.91 -17.06 -9.61
N ASN A 71 -8.93 -17.70 -9.03
CA ASN A 71 -10.28 -17.14 -8.85
C ASN A 71 -10.37 -16.04 -7.78
N SER A 72 -9.36 -15.87 -6.93
CA SER A 72 -9.28 -14.79 -5.95
C SER A 72 -7.82 -14.49 -5.64
N ILE A 73 -7.43 -13.23 -5.75
CA ILE A 73 -6.11 -12.75 -5.31
C ILE A 73 -6.22 -12.23 -3.88
N TYR A 74 -5.37 -12.77 -3.01
CA TYR A 74 -5.15 -12.24 -1.69
C TYR A 74 -4.02 -11.22 -1.72
N ASP A 75 -4.28 -10.06 -1.14
CA ASP A 75 -3.33 -8.96 -1.01
C ASP A 75 -2.83 -8.95 0.44
N TYR A 76 -1.55 -9.25 0.61
CA TYR A 76 -0.86 -9.34 1.90
C TYR A 76 -0.06 -8.07 2.11
N ARG A 77 -0.51 -7.24 3.05
CA ARG A 77 0.09 -5.94 3.33
C ARG A 77 0.76 -5.94 4.69
N PHE A 78 2.07 -5.82 4.69
CA PHE A 78 2.90 -5.92 5.88
C PHE A 78 3.17 -4.51 6.39
N LEU A 79 2.61 -4.16 7.56
CA LEU A 79 2.91 -2.89 8.20
C LEU A 79 4.22 -3.03 8.94
N CYS A 80 5.20 -2.23 8.53
CA CYS A 80 6.56 -2.34 9.03
C CYS A 80 7.00 -1.04 9.71
N MET A 81 7.72 -1.20 10.82
CA MET A 81 8.39 -0.12 11.55
C MET A 81 9.89 -0.41 11.56
N ASP A 82 10.69 0.36 10.81
CA ASP A 82 12.15 0.22 10.71
C ASP A 82 12.62 -1.23 10.50
N GLY A 83 12.11 -1.88 9.46
CA GLY A 83 12.48 -3.26 9.14
C GLY A 83 11.79 -4.33 10.01
N GLN A 84 10.86 -3.98 10.90
CA GLN A 84 10.13 -4.94 11.72
C GLN A 84 8.66 -5.02 11.31
N VAL A 85 8.17 -6.22 10.97
CA VAL A 85 6.74 -6.45 10.69
C VAL A 85 5.95 -6.44 12.00
N GLU A 86 4.99 -5.53 12.10
CA GLU A 86 4.11 -5.38 13.26
C GLU A 86 2.73 -5.99 13.06
N GLN A 87 2.22 -5.96 11.82
CA GLN A 87 0.93 -6.51 11.45
C GLN A 87 0.96 -6.99 9.99
N ILE A 88 0.06 -7.93 9.68
CA ILE A 88 -0.19 -8.41 8.33
C ILE A 88 -1.67 -8.20 8.03
N TRP A 89 -1.98 -7.32 7.10
CA TRP A 89 -3.35 -7.14 6.61
C TRP A 89 -3.56 -8.06 5.42
N LEU A 90 -4.59 -8.90 5.53
CA LEU A 90 -5.07 -9.75 4.45
C LEU A 90 -6.32 -9.10 3.86
N ASP A 91 -6.17 -8.53 2.67
CA ASP A 91 -7.26 -7.93 1.92
C ASP A 91 -7.79 -8.89 0.85
N VAL A 92 -9.11 -8.97 0.76
CA VAL A 92 -9.82 -9.71 -0.29
C VAL A 92 -10.75 -8.78 -1.03
N ASN A 93 -10.90 -9.00 -2.35
CA ASN A 93 -11.67 -8.13 -3.25
C ASN A 93 -11.22 -6.65 -3.14
N SER A 94 -9.92 -6.42 -2.95
CA SER A 94 -9.38 -5.07 -2.84
C SER A 94 -9.71 -4.24 -4.08
N GLY A 95 -10.23 -3.03 -3.86
CA GLY A 95 -10.64 -2.13 -4.95
C GLY A 95 -12.06 -2.34 -5.46
N THR A 96 -12.86 -3.22 -4.84
CA THR A 96 -14.28 -3.38 -5.14
C THR A 96 -15.16 -3.02 -3.93
N PRO A 97 -16.48 -2.83 -4.11
CA PRO A 97 -17.41 -2.61 -2.99
C PRO A 97 -17.43 -3.75 -1.96
N GLU A 98 -16.99 -4.95 -2.35
CA GLU A 98 -16.93 -6.15 -1.51
C GLU A 98 -15.58 -6.31 -0.78
N HIS A 99 -14.76 -5.26 -0.71
CA HIS A 99 -13.48 -5.26 0.01
C HIS A 99 -13.70 -5.68 1.47
N LYS A 100 -13.05 -6.76 1.89
CA LYS A 100 -12.94 -7.16 3.30
C LYS A 100 -11.50 -7.33 3.73
N ARG A 101 -11.26 -7.18 5.04
CA ARG A 101 -9.93 -7.28 5.65
C ARG A 101 -9.92 -8.19 6.87
N LYS A 102 -8.86 -8.97 7.02
CA LYS A 102 -8.49 -9.61 8.28
C LYS A 102 -7.07 -9.17 8.66
N ILE A 103 -6.79 -9.00 9.94
CA ILE A 103 -5.47 -8.52 10.40
C ILE A 103 -4.86 -9.56 11.34
N TYR A 104 -3.58 -9.86 11.12
CA TYR A 104 -2.83 -10.85 11.87
C TYR A 104 -1.56 -10.25 12.47
N ASP A 105 -1.05 -10.89 13.52
CA ASP A 105 0.33 -10.71 13.94
C ASP A 105 1.29 -11.47 12.99
N LYS A 106 2.60 -11.33 13.23
CA LYS A 106 3.65 -12.00 12.44
C LYS A 106 3.60 -13.53 12.49
N ASN A 107 2.97 -14.10 13.52
CA ASN A 107 2.86 -15.54 13.72
C ASN A 107 1.58 -16.11 13.09
N TRP A 108 0.81 -15.28 12.36
CA TRP A 108 -0.48 -15.63 11.77
C TRP A 108 -1.60 -15.84 12.81
N ASN A 109 -1.48 -15.23 14.01
CA ASN A 109 -2.61 -15.16 14.93
C ASN A 109 -3.48 -13.96 14.56
N GLU A 110 -4.79 -14.19 14.43
CA GLU A 110 -5.72 -13.10 14.13
C GLU A 110 -5.78 -12.11 15.30
N LEU A 111 -5.69 -10.84 14.96
CA LEU A 111 -5.86 -9.73 15.89
C LEU A 111 -7.32 -9.25 15.82
N ASN A 112 -7.96 -9.08 16.97
CA ASN A 112 -9.32 -8.55 17.04
C ASN A 112 -9.34 -7.03 16.86
N ILE A 113 -8.92 -6.58 15.68
CA ILE A 113 -8.79 -5.18 15.30
C ILE A 113 -9.35 -4.95 13.89
N THR A 114 -9.90 -3.77 13.63
CA THR A 114 -10.38 -3.36 12.30
C THR A 114 -9.85 -1.98 11.93
N VAL A 115 -9.73 -1.70 10.63
CA VAL A 115 -9.36 -0.38 10.09
C VAL A 115 -9.93 -0.24 8.68
N LYS A 116 -10.69 0.83 8.43
CA LYS A 116 -11.40 1.19 7.18
C LYS A 116 -12.44 0.22 6.65
N TRP A 117 -12.11 -1.06 6.56
CA TRP A 117 -12.89 -2.07 5.86
C TRP A 117 -13.54 -3.06 6.84
N PRO A 118 -14.71 -3.62 6.47
CA PRO A 118 -15.34 -4.68 7.24
C PRO A 118 -14.42 -5.89 7.44
N ARG A 119 -14.60 -6.58 8.57
CA ARG A 119 -13.89 -7.82 8.86
C ARG A 119 -14.24 -8.89 7.84
N LEU A 120 -13.23 -9.64 7.40
CA LEU A 120 -13.43 -10.88 6.69
C LEU A 120 -13.73 -12.00 7.69
N GLU A 121 -14.96 -12.52 7.66
CA GLU A 121 -15.40 -13.60 8.56
C GLU A 121 -14.88 -14.99 8.15
N THR A 122 -14.46 -15.14 6.89
CA THR A 122 -13.95 -16.42 6.38
C THR A 122 -12.55 -16.69 6.90
N GLU A 123 -12.31 -17.91 7.39
CA GLU A 123 -10.97 -18.36 7.74
C GLU A 123 -10.11 -18.60 6.50
N ILE A 124 -8.88 -18.09 6.54
CA ILE A 124 -7.90 -18.24 5.46
C ILE A 124 -6.67 -18.94 6.03
N ALA A 125 -6.26 -20.02 5.37
CA ALA A 125 -5.09 -20.78 5.78
C ALA A 125 -3.82 -19.91 5.74
N LYS A 126 -2.91 -20.15 6.68
CA LYS A 126 -1.56 -19.58 6.67
C LYS A 126 -0.90 -19.96 5.33
N PRO A 127 -0.35 -18.99 4.57
CA PRO A 127 0.36 -19.32 3.34
C PRO A 127 1.69 -20.00 3.65
N ASP A 128 2.04 -21.03 2.87
CA ASP A 128 3.28 -21.81 3.04
C ASP A 128 4.55 -20.94 3.01
N ASN A 129 4.52 -19.88 2.20
CA ASN A 129 5.63 -18.95 2.03
C ASN A 129 5.54 -17.68 2.91
N LEU A 130 4.73 -17.68 3.98
CA LEU A 130 4.56 -16.53 4.87
C LEU A 130 5.91 -16.00 5.39
N ASP A 131 6.75 -16.88 5.91
CA ASP A 131 8.02 -16.50 6.52
C ASP A 131 8.97 -15.87 5.49
N THR A 132 8.84 -16.26 4.23
CA THR A 132 9.58 -15.63 3.11
C THR A 132 9.03 -14.23 2.82
N MET A 133 7.72 -14.03 2.82
CA MET A 133 7.11 -12.70 2.66
C MET A 133 7.49 -11.77 3.80
N ILE A 134 7.49 -12.24 5.05
CA ILE A 134 7.95 -11.47 6.22
C ILE A 134 9.40 -11.03 6.02
N LYS A 135 10.29 -11.96 5.68
CA LYS A 135 11.71 -11.64 5.41
C LYS A 135 11.89 -10.58 4.32
N TYR A 136 11.09 -10.64 3.25
CA TYR A 136 11.12 -9.63 2.19
C TYR A 136 10.58 -8.28 2.66
N ALA A 137 9.47 -8.27 3.41
CA ALA A 137 8.90 -7.06 3.99
C ALA A 137 9.90 -6.37 4.92
N GLU A 138 10.50 -7.09 5.85
CA GLU A 138 11.52 -6.59 6.79
C GLU A 138 12.73 -6.01 6.05
N LYS A 139 13.22 -6.70 5.02
CA LYS A 139 14.35 -6.22 4.22
C LYS A 139 14.02 -4.95 3.42
N LEU A 140 12.83 -4.89 2.81
CA LEU A 140 12.40 -3.74 2.01
C LEU A 140 12.03 -2.52 2.86
N SER A 141 11.66 -2.75 4.12
CA SER A 141 11.22 -1.70 5.04
C SER A 141 12.32 -1.13 5.95
N GLN A 142 13.51 -1.71 5.91
CA GLN A 142 14.64 -1.28 6.75
C GLN A 142 14.99 0.20 6.53
N GLY A 143 15.10 0.97 7.62
CA GLY A 143 15.46 2.39 7.58
C GLY A 143 14.27 3.34 7.39
N PHE A 144 13.06 2.84 7.14
CA PHE A 144 11.85 3.66 7.09
C PHE A 144 11.16 3.66 8.45
N CYS A 145 10.82 4.84 8.98
CA CYS A 145 10.09 4.95 10.25
C CYS A 145 8.76 4.20 10.22
N PHE A 146 8.11 4.19 9.06
CA PHE A 146 6.96 3.38 8.72
C PHE A 146 6.95 3.14 7.22
N VAL A 147 6.61 1.92 6.81
CA VAL A 147 6.21 1.62 5.43
C VAL A 147 5.34 0.38 5.41
N ARG A 148 4.33 0.38 4.56
CA ARG A 148 3.56 -0.81 4.24
C ARG A 148 4.17 -1.48 3.01
N VAL A 149 4.45 -2.77 3.10
CA VAL A 149 4.97 -3.57 1.98
C VAL A 149 3.89 -4.52 1.51
N ASP A 150 3.47 -4.37 0.26
CA ASP A 150 2.32 -5.11 -0.28
C ASP A 150 2.82 -6.23 -1.21
N PHE A 151 2.28 -7.44 -1.03
CA PHE A 151 2.57 -8.60 -1.85
C PHE A 151 1.28 -9.30 -2.30
N TYR A 152 1.31 -9.86 -3.50
CA TYR A 152 0.39 -10.90 -3.90
C TYR A 152 1.04 -12.27 -3.74
N ASN A 153 0.29 -13.25 -3.24
CA ASN A 153 0.72 -14.64 -3.20
C ASN A 153 -0.21 -15.49 -4.06
N ILE A 154 0.29 -15.96 -5.20
CA ILE A 154 -0.50 -16.69 -6.19
C ILE A 154 0.21 -17.98 -6.52
N ASN A 155 -0.44 -19.13 -6.30
CA ASN A 155 0.13 -20.45 -6.50
C ASN A 155 1.52 -20.59 -5.82
N ASN A 156 1.60 -20.13 -4.57
CA ASN A 156 2.82 -20.10 -3.75
C ASN A 156 3.98 -19.25 -4.33
N ARG A 157 3.68 -18.38 -5.30
CA ARG A 157 4.63 -17.41 -5.85
C ARG A 157 4.32 -16.00 -5.34
N ILE A 158 5.36 -15.37 -4.80
CA ILE A 158 5.30 -14.01 -4.25
C ILE A 158 5.53 -13.01 -5.39
N TYR A 159 4.64 -12.03 -5.50
CA TYR A 159 4.76 -10.89 -6.41
C TYR A 159 4.76 -9.62 -5.57
N PHE A 160 5.76 -8.77 -5.77
CA PHE A 160 5.79 -7.44 -5.16
C PHE A 160 4.69 -6.56 -5.77
N GLY A 161 3.91 -5.89 -4.91
CA GLY A 161 2.89 -4.92 -5.27
C GLY A 161 3.43 -3.50 -5.19
N GLU A 162 3.55 -2.98 -3.97
CA GLU A 162 3.98 -1.59 -3.72
C GLU A 162 4.64 -1.40 -2.35
N LEU A 163 5.29 -0.23 -2.19
CA LEU A 163 5.64 0.34 -0.89
C LEU A 163 4.75 1.56 -0.65
N THR A 164 4.05 1.60 0.48
CA THR A 164 3.19 2.73 0.86
C THR A 164 3.69 3.40 2.13
N PHE A 165 4.08 4.67 2.03
CA PHE A 165 4.64 5.43 3.15
C PHE A 165 3.58 6.14 3.99
N THR A 166 2.39 6.37 3.45
CA THR A 166 1.26 6.98 4.16
C THR A 166 -0.01 6.19 3.88
N SER A 167 -0.19 5.11 4.63
CA SER A 167 -1.38 4.26 4.48
C SER A 167 -2.64 5.09 4.74
N MET A 168 -3.59 5.05 3.80
CA MET A 168 -4.83 5.83 3.87
C MET A 168 -4.59 7.34 4.09
N SER A 169 -3.56 7.90 3.46
CA SER A 169 -3.16 9.31 3.64
C SER A 169 -2.83 9.68 5.09
N GLY A 170 -2.57 8.69 5.96
CA GLY A 170 -2.27 8.89 7.37
C GLY A 170 -3.48 9.12 8.28
N ILE A 171 -4.70 8.93 7.78
CA ILE A 171 -5.95 9.18 8.54
C ILE A 171 -6.75 7.90 8.85
N GLY A 172 -6.10 6.74 8.77
CA GLY A 172 -6.75 5.48 9.14
C GLY A 172 -6.86 5.32 10.64
N GLU A 173 -8.09 5.07 11.12
CA GLU A 173 -8.37 4.86 12.54
C GLU A 173 -8.54 3.36 12.81
N PHE A 174 -7.78 2.83 13.77
CA PHE A 174 -7.99 1.46 14.22
C PHE A 174 -9.14 1.40 15.25
N SER A 175 -9.86 0.29 15.23
CA SER A 175 -10.78 -0.10 16.29
C SER A 175 -10.31 -1.41 16.91
N PRO A 176 -9.98 -1.46 18.21
CA PRO A 176 -9.94 -0.34 19.16
C PRO A 176 -8.77 0.63 18.91
N SER A 177 -8.95 1.89 19.31
CA SER A 177 -7.94 2.97 19.18
C SER A 177 -6.68 2.76 20.01
N SER A 178 -6.67 1.79 20.93
CA SER A 178 -5.44 1.36 21.62
C SER A 178 -4.38 0.86 20.64
N GLU A 179 -4.78 0.38 19.46
CA GLU A 179 -3.85 -0.09 18.45
C GLU A 179 -3.11 1.05 17.74
N ASP A 180 -3.77 2.20 17.52
CA ASP A 180 -3.11 3.43 17.07
C ASP A 180 -1.96 3.81 18.02
N LEU A 181 -2.22 3.80 19.33
CA LEU A 181 -1.22 4.11 20.34
C LEU A 181 -0.08 3.09 20.35
N ARG A 182 -0.40 1.79 20.26
CA ARG A 182 0.60 0.70 20.25
C ARG A 182 1.56 0.84 19.07
N LEU A 183 1.04 1.11 17.87
CA LEU A 183 1.85 1.31 16.68
C LEU A 183 2.60 2.65 16.73
N GLY A 184 1.95 3.71 17.20
CA GLY A 184 2.55 5.04 17.35
C GLY A 184 3.78 5.04 18.26
N GLN A 185 3.75 4.29 19.37
CA GLN A 185 4.91 4.14 20.28
C GLN A 185 6.13 3.46 19.64
N LYS A 186 5.95 2.77 18.51
CA LYS A 186 7.04 2.12 17.78
C LYS A 186 7.63 3.00 16.69
N LEU A 187 6.95 4.09 16.31
CA LEU A 187 7.44 5.03 15.31
C LEU A 187 8.70 5.72 15.81
N ARG A 188 9.79 5.54 15.06
CA ARG A 188 11.05 6.28 15.26
C ARG A 188 11.19 7.29 14.14
N LEU A 189 10.72 8.51 14.39
CA LEU A 189 10.86 9.59 13.43
C LEU A 189 12.35 9.97 13.28
N PRO A 190 12.80 10.33 12.07
CA PRO A 190 14.16 10.80 11.88
C PRO A 190 14.41 12.07 12.69
N GLY A 191 15.62 12.24 13.23
CA GLY A 191 16.01 13.48 13.92
C GLY A 191 16.12 14.69 12.99
N LEU A 192 15.99 14.47 11.68
CA LEU A 192 16.00 15.49 10.63
C LEU A 192 14.67 15.46 9.86
N ALA A 193 14.07 16.62 9.67
CA ALA A 193 12.96 16.82 8.75
C ALA A 193 13.45 17.53 7.48
N TRP A 194 12.94 17.12 6.32
CA TRP A 194 13.24 17.79 5.05
C TRP A 194 12.27 18.97 4.85
N HIS A 195 12.82 20.17 4.71
CA HIS A 195 12.02 21.32 4.30
C HIS A 195 11.83 21.31 2.79
N ILE A 196 10.62 20.95 2.41
CA ILE A 196 10.15 20.73 1.06
C ILE A 196 10.43 21.91 0.10
N ASP A 197 10.27 23.16 0.55
CA ASP A 197 10.52 24.35 -0.30
C ASP A 197 11.97 24.85 -0.30
N ARG A 198 12.66 24.77 0.85
CA ARG A 198 14.05 25.21 0.99
C ARG A 198 15.05 24.16 0.52
N LYS A 199 14.61 22.91 0.35
CA LYS A 199 15.42 21.76 -0.05
C LYS A 199 16.61 21.52 0.88
N GLU A 200 16.36 21.60 2.18
CA GLU A 200 17.37 21.39 3.22
C GLU A 200 16.79 20.61 4.41
N TYR A 201 17.66 19.90 5.13
CA TYR A 201 17.28 19.20 6.36
C TYR A 201 17.38 20.13 7.57
N PHE A 202 16.43 20.02 8.49
CA PHE A 202 16.46 20.70 9.78
C PHE A 202 16.28 19.71 10.93
N ILE A 203 16.92 20.00 12.05
CA ILE A 203 16.82 19.19 13.25
C ILE A 203 15.42 19.35 13.85
N LEU A 204 14.73 18.22 14.04
CA LEU A 204 13.47 18.24 14.78
C LEU A 204 13.74 18.53 16.27
N PRO A 205 12.92 19.36 16.93
CA PRO A 205 13.07 19.62 18.36
C PRO A 205 13.04 18.29 19.13
N LYS A 206 13.93 18.11 20.12
CA LYS A 206 13.98 16.87 20.92
C LYS A 206 12.65 16.49 21.58
N ASN A 207 11.77 17.46 21.80
CA ASN A 207 10.45 17.27 22.44
C ASN A 207 9.30 17.07 21.43
N PHE A 208 9.59 16.91 20.13
CA PHE A 208 8.55 16.71 19.12
C PHE A 208 7.81 15.36 19.28
N HIS A 209 8.44 14.39 19.96
CA HIS A 209 7.95 13.00 20.07
C HIS A 209 7.02 12.72 21.25
N HIS A 210 6.80 13.68 22.17
CA HIS A 210 6.08 13.43 23.43
C HIS A 210 4.65 13.99 23.49
N ASN A 211 4.19 14.66 22.44
CA ASN A 211 2.88 15.35 22.43
C ASN A 211 1.96 14.89 21.27
N LEU A 212 2.17 13.70 20.72
CA LEU A 212 1.25 13.05 19.77
C LEU A 212 0.45 11.97 20.49
#